data_AF-A0A318CS80-F1
#
_entry.id   AF-A0A318CS80-F1
#
_cell.length_a   1.000
_cell.length_b   1.000
_cell.length_c   1.000
_cell.angle_alpha   90.00
_cell.angle_beta   90.00
_cell.angle_gamma   90.00
#
_symmetry.space_group_name_H-M   'P 1'
#
loop_
_entity.id
_entity.type
_entity.pdbx_description
1 polymer ?
#
loop_
_entity_poly.entity_id
_entity_poly.type
_entity_poly.pdbx_seq_one_letter_code
_entity_poly.pdbx_strand_id
1 'polypeptide(L)'
;MFISMRFKFDRRKSEKLKRDPRRRIDFDEVQEIWNHYHYVDRRSDDPEQFRVIGRVKGKLYSVIYEEREDKNGEYYHLITLWKATKQEEKLYEENS
;
A
#
# COMPACT_ATOMS: atom_id res chain seq x y z
N MET A 1 -8.86 -7.66 -21.81
CA MET A 1 -8.39 -8.54 -20.73
C MET A 1 -7.89 -7.61 -19.62
N PHE A 2 -8.69 -7.39 -18.57
CA PHE A 2 -8.26 -6.56 -17.44
C PHE A 2 -7.37 -7.43 -16.56
N ILE A 3 -6.08 -7.11 -16.48
CA ILE A 3 -5.18 -7.75 -15.52
C ILE A 3 -5.63 -7.24 -14.14
N SER A 4 -6.31 -8.08 -13.37
CA SER A 4 -6.61 -7.76 -11.97
C SER A 4 -5.30 -7.80 -11.18
N MET A 5 -4.93 -6.71 -10.52
CA MET A 5 -3.78 -6.68 -9.63
C MET A 5 -3.94 -7.73 -8.52
N ARG A 6 -2.85 -8.44 -8.21
CA ARG A 6 -2.82 -9.51 -7.22
C ARG A 6 -2.06 -9.04 -5.99
N PHE A 7 -2.63 -9.26 -4.82
CA PHE A 7 -2.03 -8.88 -3.54
C PHE A 7 -1.81 -10.10 -2.65
N LYS A 8 -0.71 -10.10 -1.91
CA LYS A 8 -0.48 -11.06 -0.82
C LYS A 8 0.09 -10.36 0.40
N PHE A 9 -0.26 -10.85 1.57
CA PHE A 9 0.24 -10.32 2.83
C PHE A 9 0.02 -11.35 3.94
N ASP A 10 0.70 -11.15 5.07
CA ASP A 10 0.44 -11.91 6.28
C ASP A 10 -0.90 -11.49 6.90
N ARG A 11 -1.85 -12.42 7.00
CA ARG A 11 -3.19 -12.16 7.55
C ARG A 11 -3.16 -11.73 9.02
N ARG A 12 -2.28 -12.32 9.84
CA ARG A 12 -2.15 -11.96 11.26
C ARG A 12 -1.61 -10.53 11.40
N LYS A 13 -0.72 -10.11 10.51
CA LYS A 13 -0.24 -8.72 10.43
C LYS A 13 -1.39 -7.80 10.03
N SER A 14 -2.17 -8.16 9.01
CA SER A 14 -3.36 -7.42 8.57
C SER A 14 -4.33 -7.14 9.73
N GLU A 15 -4.69 -8.18 10.48
CA GLU A 15 -5.56 -8.08 11.66
C GLU A 15 -4.97 -7.19 12.76
N LYS A 16 -3.66 -7.29 13.01
CA LYS A 16 -2.97 -6.42 13.98
C LYS A 16 -2.99 -4.96 13.55
N LEU A 17 -2.82 -4.67 12.26
CA LEU A 17 -2.91 -3.30 11.71
C LEU A 17 -4.31 -2.73 11.88
N LYS A 18 -5.35 -3.54 11.65
CA LYS A 18 -6.75 -3.15 11.85
C LYS A 18 -7.06 -2.79 13.30
N ARG A 19 -6.52 -3.56 14.25
CA ARG A 19 -6.71 -3.35 15.69
C ARG A 19 -5.86 -2.21 16.26
N ASP A 20 -4.75 -1.84 15.61
CA ASP A 20 -3.91 -0.72 16.07
C ASP A 20 -4.68 0.61 15.94
N PRO A 21 -4.95 1.33 17.05
CA PRO A 21 -5.75 2.55 17.05
C PRO A 21 -5.12 3.69 16.23
N ARG A 22 -3.82 3.63 15.92
CA ARG A 22 -3.11 4.60 15.07
C ARG A 22 -3.39 4.36 13.59
N ARG A 23 -3.60 3.10 13.19
CA ARG A 23 -3.78 2.66 11.80
C ARG A 23 -5.26 2.48 11.45
N ARG A 24 -5.99 1.62 12.17
CA ARG A 24 -7.43 1.32 12.05
C ARG A 24 -7.90 0.81 10.67
N ILE A 25 -6.99 0.29 9.87
CA ILE A 25 -7.25 -0.25 8.53
C ILE A 25 -6.39 -1.51 8.33
N ASP A 26 -6.91 -2.47 7.59
CA ASP A 26 -6.20 -3.70 7.21
C ASP A 26 -5.65 -3.63 5.78
N PHE A 27 -4.97 -4.70 5.35
CA PHE A 27 -4.45 -4.79 3.99
C PHE A 27 -5.52 -5.08 2.94
N ASP A 28 -6.70 -5.57 3.31
CA ASP A 28 -7.79 -5.79 2.35
C ASP A 28 -8.41 -4.44 1.95
N GLU A 29 -8.71 -3.59 2.92
CA GLU A 29 -9.25 -2.25 2.68
C GLU A 29 -8.26 -1.33 1.99
N VAL A 30 -6.96 -1.40 2.33
CA VAL A 30 -5.97 -0.47 1.76
C VAL A 30 -5.66 -0.72 0.28
N GLN A 31 -6.06 -1.88 -0.26
CA GLN A 31 -5.94 -2.16 -1.70
C GLN A 31 -6.73 -1.16 -2.57
N GLU A 32 -7.72 -0.47 -1.99
CA GLU A 32 -8.46 0.61 -2.68
C GLU A 32 -7.55 1.70 -3.24
N ILE A 33 -6.34 1.90 -2.67
CA ILE A 33 -5.35 2.87 -3.17
C ILE A 33 -5.14 2.74 -4.68
N TRP A 34 -5.03 1.51 -5.20
CA TRP A 34 -4.72 1.26 -6.60
C TRP A 34 -5.90 1.46 -7.56
N ASN A 35 -7.11 1.70 -7.03
CA ASN A 35 -8.29 2.02 -7.84
C ASN A 35 -8.41 3.52 -8.18
N HIS A 36 -7.57 4.35 -7.57
CA HIS A 36 -7.58 5.80 -7.73
C HIS A 36 -6.19 6.29 -8.15
N TYR A 37 -6.08 7.59 -8.41
CA TYR A 37 -4.77 8.23 -8.53
C TYR A 37 -3.95 7.94 -7.26
N HIS A 38 -2.70 7.56 -7.46
CA HIS A 38 -1.74 7.28 -6.40
C HIS A 38 -0.34 7.67 -6.83
N TYR A 39 0.47 8.09 -5.85
CA TYR A 39 1.88 8.39 -6.04
C TYR A 39 2.71 7.19 -5.59
N VAL A 40 3.73 6.82 -6.37
CA VAL A 40 4.66 5.73 -6.04
C VAL A 40 6.09 6.26 -6.01
N ASP A 41 6.83 5.92 -4.97
CA ASP A 41 8.27 6.08 -4.92
C ASP A 41 8.99 4.75 -4.65
N ARG A 42 10.17 4.61 -5.24
CA ARG A 42 11.07 3.48 -5.00
C ARG A 42 11.92 3.80 -3.78
N ARG A 43 12.03 2.84 -2.87
CA ARG A 43 12.92 2.89 -1.71
C ARG A 43 14.14 2.02 -2.00
N SER A 44 15.33 2.58 -1.73
CA SER A 44 16.61 1.86 -1.90
C SER A 44 16.88 0.91 -0.73
N ASP A 45 15.93 0.02 -0.44
CA ASP A 45 16.01 -1.01 0.58
C ASP A 45 16.45 -2.37 -0.05
N ASP A 46 16.92 -3.33 0.76
CA ASP A 46 17.23 -4.70 0.33
C ASP A 46 16.43 -5.72 1.19
N PRO A 47 15.42 -6.43 0.63
CA PRO A 47 15.00 -6.40 -0.77
C PRO A 47 14.36 -5.08 -1.19
N GLU A 48 14.29 -4.86 -2.50
CA GLU A 48 13.67 -3.67 -3.09
C GLU A 48 12.23 -3.46 -2.62
N GLN A 49 11.92 -2.25 -2.17
CA GLN A 49 10.60 -1.85 -1.68
C GLN A 49 10.09 -0.61 -2.37
N PHE A 50 8.78 -0.51 -2.46
CA PHE A 50 8.06 0.64 -2.98
C PHE A 50 7.14 1.19 -1.91
N ARG A 51 6.96 2.51 -1.91
CA ARG A 51 5.89 3.17 -1.16
C ARG A 51 4.85 3.67 -2.14
N VAL A 52 3.61 3.27 -1.94
CA VAL A 52 2.46 3.93 -2.57
C VAL A 52 1.76 4.84 -1.57
N ILE A 53 1.33 6.01 -2.03
CA ILE A 53 0.49 6.96 -1.27
C ILE A 53 -0.79 7.17 -2.07
N GLY A 54 -1.95 6.95 -1.45
CA GLY A 54 -3.23 7.12 -2.12
C GLY A 54 -4.43 7.19 -1.19
N ARG A 55 -5.58 7.53 -1.77
CA ARG A 55 -6.83 7.72 -1.03
C ARG A 55 -7.56 6.39 -0.81
N VAL A 56 -8.03 6.20 0.42
CA VAL A 56 -8.93 5.12 0.83
C VAL A 56 -10.02 5.72 1.69
N LYS A 57 -11.29 5.57 1.28
CA LYS A 57 -12.46 6.10 2.04
C LYS A 57 -12.28 7.57 2.46
N GLY A 58 -11.72 8.40 1.57
CA GLY A 58 -11.53 9.84 1.76
C GLY A 58 -10.32 10.25 2.63
N LYS A 59 -9.43 9.33 3.01
CA LYS A 59 -8.19 9.63 3.75
C LYS A 59 -6.97 9.14 2.99
N LEU A 60 -5.83 9.82 3.14
CA LEU A 60 -4.57 9.38 2.56
C LEU A 60 -3.87 8.34 3.44
N TYR A 61 -3.38 7.29 2.80
CA TYR A 61 -2.63 6.22 3.40
C TYR A 61 -1.36 5.96 2.60
N SER A 62 -0.34 5.51 3.32
CA SER A 62 0.93 5.06 2.76
C SER A 62 1.06 3.56 2.99
N VAL A 63 1.47 2.82 1.96
CA VAL A 63 1.70 1.37 2.01
C VAL A 63 3.09 1.06 1.48
N ILE A 64 3.83 0.24 2.22
CA ILE A 64 5.08 -0.36 1.74
C ILE A 64 4.77 -1.73 1.16
N TYR A 65 5.26 -1.98 -0.04
CA TYR A 65 5.10 -3.26 -0.72
C TYR A 65 6.36 -3.64 -1.50
N GLU A 66 6.42 -4.91 -1.88
CA GLU A 66 7.43 -5.47 -2.77
C GLU A 66 6.74 -6.07 -3.99
N GLU A 67 7.33 -5.94 -5.17
CA GLU A 67 6.89 -6.65 -6.36
C GLU A 67 7.55 -8.04 -6.35
N ARG A 68 6.74 -9.09 -6.38
CA ARG A 68 7.21 -10.48 -6.30
C ARG A 68 6.48 -11.34 -7.32
N GLU A 69 7.04 -12.50 -7.64
CA GLU A 69 6.44 -13.46 -8.57
C GLU A 69 6.13 -14.79 -7.88
N ASP A 70 5.03 -15.43 -8.28
CA ASP A 70 4.74 -16.83 -7.99
C ASP A 70 4.32 -17.60 -9.23
N LYS A 71 3.94 -18.87 -9.10
CA LYS A 71 3.49 -19.72 -10.21
C LYS A 71 2.30 -19.16 -11.02
N ASN A 72 1.61 -18.14 -10.54
CA ASN A 72 0.48 -17.50 -11.22
C ASN A 72 0.86 -16.09 -11.75
N GLY A 73 2.14 -15.70 -11.69
CA GLY A 73 2.68 -14.41 -12.12
C GLY A 73 2.97 -13.42 -10.99
N GLU A 74 3.11 -12.15 -11.35
CA GLU A 74 3.45 -11.05 -10.44
C GLU A 74 2.33 -10.77 -9.42
N TYR A 75 2.73 -10.34 -8.22
CA TYR A 75 1.86 -9.87 -7.15
C TYR A 75 2.58 -8.86 -6.26
N TYR A 76 1.81 -7.99 -5.63
CA TYR A 76 2.31 -7.04 -4.64
C TYR A 76 2.24 -7.66 -3.25
N HIS A 77 3.41 -7.82 -2.63
CA HIS A 77 3.52 -8.27 -1.26
C HIS A 77 3.43 -7.08 -0.30
N LEU A 78 2.28 -6.90 0.37
CA LEU A 78 2.09 -5.76 1.26
C LEU A 78 2.82 -6.01 2.59
N ILE A 79 3.76 -5.10 2.91
CA ILE A 79 4.62 -5.19 4.08
C ILE A 79 4.00 -4.46 5.26
N THR A 80 3.63 -3.20 5.12
CA THR A 80 3.06 -2.39 6.21
C THR A 80 2.28 -1.21 5.67
N LEU A 81 1.47 -0.57 6.51
CA LEU A 81 0.75 0.66 6.18
C LEU A 81 0.69 1.64 7.35
N TRP A 82 0.40 2.89 7.05
CA TRP A 82 0.01 3.93 8.01
C TRP A 82 -0.84 5.01 7.33
N LYS A 83 -1.49 5.87 8.12
CA LYS A 83 -2.10 7.10 7.60
C LYS A 83 -0.99 8.02 7.13
N ALA A 84 -1.12 8.62 5.95
CA ALA A 84 -0.09 9.48 5.40
C ALA A 84 0.33 10.56 6.40
N THR A 85 1.63 10.77 6.53
CA THR A 85 2.19 11.89 7.29
C THR A 85 1.98 13.20 6.54
N LYS A 86 2.16 14.35 7.19
CA LYS A 86 2.05 15.67 6.51
C LYS A 86 3.01 15.82 5.32
N GLN A 87 4.20 15.23 5.41
CA GLN A 87 5.16 15.22 4.31
C GLN A 87 4.68 14.34 3.16
N GLU A 88 4.07 13.19 3.46
CA GLU A 88 3.51 12.28 2.45
C GLU A 88 2.25 12.83 1.79
N GLU A 89 1.40 13.52 2.55
CA GLU A 89 0.25 14.26 1.99
C GLU A 89 0.73 15.31 0.98
N LYS A 90 1.77 16.08 1.34
CA LYS A 90 2.38 17.06 0.44
C LYS A 90 2.99 16.41 -0.80
N LEU A 91 3.73 15.31 -0.65
CA LEU A 91 4.29 14.56 -1.78
C LEU A 91 3.19 14.07 -2.73
N TYR A 92 2.09 13.56 -2.20
CA TYR A 92 0.94 13.18 -3.02
C TYR A 92 0.36 14.37 -3.78
N GLU A 93 0.13 15.51 -3.12
CA GLU A 93 -0.44 16.72 -3.73
C GLU A 93 0.47 17.33 -4.81
N GLU A 94 1.80 17.32 -4.60
CA GLU A 94 2.75 17.86 -5.57
C GLU A 94 2.89 17.00 -6.84
N ASN A 95 2.46 15.74 -6.79
CA ASN A 95 2.55 14.80 -7.90
C ASN A 95 1.19 14.42 -8.51
N SER A 96 0.06 14.79 -7.89
CA SER A 96 -1.31 14.49 -8.31
C SER A 96 -1.91 15.43 -9.34
#